data_AF-S2FS03-F1
#
_entry.id   AF-S2FS03-F1
#
_cell.length_a   1.000
_cell.length_b   1.000
_cell.length_c   1.000
_cell.angle_alpha   90.00
_cell.angle_beta   90.00
_cell.angle_gamma   90.00
#
_symmetry.space_group_name_H-M   'P 1'
#
loop_
_entity.id
_entity.type
_entity.pdbx_description
1 polymer ?
#
loop_
_entity_poly.entity_id
_entity_poly.type
_entity_poly.pdbx_seq_one_letter_code
_entity_poly.pdbx_strand_id
1 'polypeptide(L)'
;MVEMAEKAEKTAVQRLGHFQGQVRLAESKLADLEAFRLDYQEQWIVRGSSGVSGQWLLGYQGFLAQLGTAIDQQRQSLAWHQNNLNKARDTWQQAFARVEGLRKLVQRYQDEARALEDKREQKLLDELSQRLPRHDAY
;
A
#
# COMPACT_ATOMS: atom_id res chain seq x y z
N MET A 1 -17.38 6.94 -14.79
CA MET A 1 -17.51 5.82 -13.83
C MET A 1 -16.17 5.13 -13.60
N VAL A 2 -15.53 4.56 -14.64
CA VAL A 2 -14.21 3.91 -14.52
C VAL A 2 -13.12 4.90 -14.10
N GLU A 3 -13.03 6.05 -14.78
CA GLU A 3 -12.06 7.11 -14.47
C GLU A 3 -12.11 7.59 -13.01
N MET A 4 -13.33 7.74 -12.45
CA MET A 4 -13.50 8.10 -11.04
C MET A 4 -12.97 7.01 -10.09
N ALA A 5 -13.18 5.73 -10.42
CA ALA A 5 -12.65 4.62 -9.64
C ALA A 5 -11.12 4.55 -9.74
N GLU A 6 -10.54 4.78 -10.92
CA GLU A 6 -9.09 4.83 -11.12
C GLU A 6 -8.45 5.99 -10.36
N LYS A 7 -9.10 7.16 -10.32
CA LYS A 7 -8.66 8.29 -9.49
C LYS A 7 -8.69 7.96 -7.99
N ALA A 8 -9.72 7.24 -7.55
CA ALA A 8 -9.83 6.80 -6.16
C ALA A 8 -8.73 5.79 -5.80
N GLU A 9 -8.45 4.82 -6.69
CA GLU A 9 -7.36 3.86 -6.53
C GLU A 9 -5.99 4.57 -6.47
N LYS A 10 -5.72 5.51 -7.39
CA LYS A 10 -4.49 6.31 -7.38
C LYS A 10 -4.30 7.05 -6.07
N THR A 11 -5.37 7.63 -5.53
CA THR A 11 -5.35 8.32 -4.23
C THR A 11 -5.05 7.34 -3.09
N ALA A 12 -5.63 6.13 -3.14
CA ALA A 12 -5.37 5.09 -2.14
C ALA A 12 -3.91 4.59 -2.20
N VAL A 13 -3.32 4.44 -3.39
CA VAL A 13 -1.90 4.09 -3.57
C VAL A 13 -0.99 5.17 -2.98
N GLN A 14 -1.29 6.46 -3.20
CA GLN A 14 -0.51 7.55 -2.61
C GLN A 14 -0.56 7.53 -1.08
N ARG A 15 -1.75 7.30 -0.49
CA ARG A 15 -1.90 7.15 0.97
C ARG A 15 -1.14 5.94 1.50
N LEU A 16 -1.19 4.80 0.79
CA LEU A 16 -0.45 3.61 1.16
C LEU A 16 1.06 3.90 1.21
N GLY A 17 1.61 4.54 0.18
CA GLY A 17 3.02 4.94 0.13
C GLY A 17 3.41 5.89 1.26
N HIS A 18 2.53 6.84 1.60
CA HIS A 18 2.75 7.76 2.73
C HIS A 18 2.88 7.00 4.05
N PHE A 19 1.94 6.10 4.38
CA PHE A 19 2.00 5.34 5.62
C PHE A 19 3.16 4.34 5.67
N GLN A 20 3.55 3.76 4.53
CA GLN A 20 4.77 2.96 4.44
C GLN A 20 6.01 3.79 4.81
N GLY A 21 6.07 5.04 4.35
CA GLY A 21 7.13 5.98 4.72
C GLY A 21 7.15 6.27 6.23
N GLN A 22 5.98 6.49 6.84
CA GLN A 22 5.88 6.72 8.28
C GLN A 22 6.34 5.52 9.10
N VAL A 23 5.98 4.29 8.70
CA VAL A 23 6.45 3.06 9.36
C VAL A 23 7.97 2.97 9.29
N ARG A 24 8.57 3.14 8.10
CA ARG A 24 10.04 3.10 7.95
C ARG A 24 10.75 4.13 8.81
N LEU A 25 10.22 5.35 8.89
CA LEU A 25 10.78 6.40 9.75
C LEU A 25 10.70 6.01 11.23
N ALA A 26 9.56 5.46 11.66
CA ALA A 26 9.36 5.03 13.03
C ALA A 26 10.26 3.83 13.41
N GLU A 27 10.48 2.90 12.49
CA GLU A 27 11.41 1.77 12.63
C GLU A 27 12.85 2.26 12.75
N SER A 28 13.30 3.15 11.86
CA SER A 28 14.64 3.74 11.91
C SER A 28 14.89 4.42 13.26
N LYS A 29 13.95 5.25 13.72
CA LYS A 29 14.10 5.95 14.99
C LYS A 29 14.11 5.00 16.19
N LEU A 30 13.34 3.91 16.14
CA LEU A 30 13.40 2.88 17.18
C LEU A 30 14.77 2.20 17.20
N ALA A 31 15.29 1.82 16.03
CA ALA A 31 16.60 1.22 15.90
C ALA A 31 17.71 2.15 16.42
N ASP A 32 17.64 3.46 16.11
CA ASP A 32 18.59 4.45 16.61
C ASP A 32 18.58 4.54 18.14
N LEU A 33 17.39 4.54 18.77
CA LEU A 33 17.25 4.57 20.22
C LEU A 33 17.78 3.29 20.89
N GLU A 34 17.54 2.13 20.28
CA GLU A 34 18.02 0.84 20.77
C GLU A 34 19.54 0.73 20.63
N ALA A 35 20.11 1.15 19.50
CA ALA A 35 21.56 1.20 19.28
C ALA A 35 22.23 2.16 20.27
N PHE A 36 21.66 3.36 20.46
CA PHE A 36 22.17 4.33 21.42
C PHE A 36 22.11 3.80 22.86
N ARG A 37 21.05 3.07 23.22
CA ARG A 37 20.96 2.41 24.54
C ARG A 37 22.08 1.40 24.74
N LEU A 38 22.41 0.58 23.73
CA LEU A 38 23.47 -0.41 23.81
C LEU A 38 24.83 0.25 23.99
N ASP A 39 25.17 1.24 23.16
CA ASP A 39 26.41 2.01 23.27
C ASP A 39 26.55 2.67 24.66
N TYR A 40 25.46 3.25 25.15
CA TYR A 40 25.44 3.87 26.47
C TYR A 40 25.63 2.86 27.62
N GLN A 41 25.15 1.62 27.45
CA GLN A 41 25.38 0.53 28.41
C GLN A 41 26.83 0.01 28.37
N GLU A 42 27.46 -0.04 27.20
CA GLU A 42 28.87 -0.41 27.08
C GLU A 42 29.78 0.62 27.73
N GLN A 43 29.53 1.92 27.51
CA GLN A 43 30.27 3.00 28.16
C GLN A 43 30.18 2.92 29.69
N TRP A 44 29.06 2.43 30.23
CA TRP A 44 28.91 2.17 31.66
C TRP A 44 29.84 1.07 32.15
N ILE A 45 29.89 -0.08 31.47
CA ILE A 45 30.75 -1.21 31.88
C ILE A 45 32.20 -0.74 31.99
N VAL A 46 32.66 0.04 31.00
CA VAL A 46 34.02 0.59 30.98
C VAL A 46 34.26 1.56 32.14
N ARG A 47 33.41 2.58 32.31
CA ARG A 47 33.61 3.61 33.35
C ARG A 47 33.37 3.10 34.76
N GLY A 48 32.38 2.23 34.94
CA GLY A 48 32.03 1.62 36.22
C GLY A 48 33.13 0.71 36.76
N SER A 49 33.91 0.08 35.89
CA SER A 49 35.04 -0.79 36.29
C SER A 49 36.16 -0.05 37.04
N SER A 50 36.28 1.27 36.84
CA SER A 50 37.30 2.12 37.47
C SER A 50 36.87 2.72 38.81
N GLY A 51 35.66 2.40 39.29
CA GLY A 51 35.05 3.03 40.46
C GLY A 51 34.43 4.40 40.12
N VAL A 52 33.19 4.61 40.54
CA VAL A 52 32.38 5.78 40.19
C VAL A 52 31.66 6.36 41.41
N SER A 53 31.37 7.66 41.39
CA SER A 53 30.64 8.31 42.49
C SER A 53 29.17 7.90 42.50
N GLY A 54 28.55 7.94 43.68
CA GLY A 54 27.10 7.68 43.81
C GLY A 54 26.24 8.66 43.00
N GLN A 55 26.64 9.93 42.91
CA GLN A 55 25.95 10.93 42.07
C GLN A 55 25.99 10.55 40.59
N TRP A 56 27.12 10.02 40.11
CA TRP A 56 27.25 9.56 38.74
C TRP A 56 26.36 8.34 38.46
N LEU A 57 26.32 7.37 39.39
CA LEU A 57 25.43 6.21 39.31
C LEU A 57 23.95 6.62 39.25
N LEU A 58 23.51 7.56 40.08
CA LEU A 58 22.12 8.05 40.07
C LEU A 58 21.77 8.74 38.75
N GLY A 59 22.68 9.56 38.20
CA GLY A 59 22.49 10.19 36.89
C GLY A 59 22.37 9.17 35.77
N TYR A 60 23.20 8.14 35.78
CA TYR A 60 23.16 7.04 34.82
C TYR A 60 21.82 6.29 34.85
N GLN A 61 21.36 5.88 36.03
CA GLN A 61 20.08 5.19 36.20
C GLN A 61 18.89 6.06 35.75
N GLY A 62 18.92 7.35 36.09
CA GLY A 62 17.89 8.30 35.69
C GLY A 62 17.79 8.43 34.17
N PHE A 63 18.93 8.54 33.49
CA PHE A 63 18.96 8.62 32.03
C PHE A 63 18.48 7.32 31.37
N LEU A 64 18.91 6.15 31.86
CA LEU A 64 18.41 4.87 31.34
C LEU A 64 16.89 4.72 31.48
N ALA A 65 16.31 5.18 32.58
CA ALA A 65 14.86 5.16 32.77
C ALA A 65 14.14 6.08 31.75
N GLN A 66 14.68 7.28 31.50
CA GLN A 66 14.16 8.18 30.47
C GLN A 66 14.28 7.58 29.07
N LEU A 67 15.42 6.97 28.74
CA LEU A 67 15.63 6.32 27.45
C LEU A 67 14.70 5.11 27.26
N GLY A 68 14.50 4.30 28.30
CA GLY A 68 13.51 3.22 28.30
C GLY A 68 12.10 3.73 28.00
N THR A 69 11.70 4.83 28.65
CA THR A 69 10.40 5.47 28.41
C THR A 69 10.26 5.96 26.97
N ALA A 70 11.31 6.58 26.41
CA ALA A 70 11.32 7.03 25.02
C ALA A 70 11.22 5.87 24.01
N ILE A 71 11.90 4.75 24.27
CA ILE A 71 11.80 3.53 23.47
C ILE A 71 10.38 2.97 23.50
N ASP A 72 9.76 2.90 24.67
CA ASP A 72 8.39 2.39 24.80
C ASP A 72 7.37 3.29 24.08
N GLN A 73 7.54 4.61 24.17
CA GLN A 73 6.74 5.57 23.39
C GLN A 73 6.95 5.39 21.88
N GLN A 74 8.19 5.18 21.43
CA GLN A 74 8.51 4.97 20.02
C GLN A 74 7.92 3.65 19.50
N ARG A 75 7.90 2.58 20.31
CA ARG A 75 7.23 1.31 19.98
C ARG A 75 5.72 1.48 19.82
N GLN A 76 5.09 2.25 20.70
CA GLN A 76 3.66 2.56 20.57
C GLN A 76 3.37 3.38 19.30
N SER A 77 4.21 4.36 18.99
CA SER A 77 4.12 5.13 17.74
C SER A 77 4.27 4.23 16.50
N LEU A 78 5.25 3.31 16.50
CA LEU A 78 5.43 2.34 15.43
C LEU A 78 4.19 1.46 15.23
N ALA A 79 3.64 0.91 16.32
CA ALA A 79 2.41 0.11 16.26
C ALA A 79 1.22 0.91 15.68
N TRP A 80 1.10 2.19 16.05
CA TRP A 80 0.08 3.08 15.50
C TRP A 80 0.26 3.31 13.99
N HIS A 81 1.48 3.56 13.53
CA HIS A 81 1.77 3.72 12.09
C HIS A 81 1.53 2.42 11.30
N GLN A 82 1.89 1.27 11.88
CA GLN A 82 1.61 -0.04 11.28
C GLN A 82 0.10 -0.30 11.15
N ASN A 83 -0.70 0.08 12.16
CA ASN A 83 -2.15 -0.01 12.09
C ASN A 83 -2.73 0.85 10.95
N ASN A 84 -2.25 2.09 10.82
CA ASN A 84 -2.68 2.99 9.74
C ASN A 84 -2.27 2.47 8.36
N LEU A 85 -1.06 1.88 8.24
CA LEU A 85 -0.61 1.23 7.03
C LEU A 85 -1.55 0.09 6.61
N ASN A 86 -1.97 -0.74 7.57
CA ASN A 86 -2.91 -1.83 7.30
C ASN A 86 -4.27 -1.30 6.82
N LYS A 87 -4.84 -0.27 7.47
CA LYS A 87 -6.09 0.37 7.02
C LYS A 87 -5.97 0.96 5.61
N ALA A 88 -4.84 1.58 5.30
CA ALA A 88 -4.59 2.12 3.97
C ALA A 88 -4.47 1.01 2.91
N ARG A 89 -3.87 -0.14 3.27
CA ARG A 89 -3.81 -1.32 2.42
C ARG A 89 -5.19 -1.88 2.13
N ASP A 90 -6.06 -2.00 3.13
CA ASP A 90 -7.44 -2.47 2.95
C ASP A 90 -8.23 -1.53 2.02
N THR A 91 -8.07 -0.22 2.22
CA THR A 91 -8.70 0.80 1.37
C THR A 91 -8.24 0.69 -0.09
N TRP A 92 -6.94 0.50 -0.30
CA TRP A 92 -6.38 0.30 -1.64
C TRP A 92 -6.90 -0.99 -2.29
N GLN A 93 -6.95 -2.11 -1.57
CA GLN A 93 -7.46 -3.37 -2.09
C GLN A 93 -8.92 -3.25 -2.55
N GLN A 94 -9.75 -2.55 -1.78
CA GLN A 94 -11.15 -2.30 -2.17
C GLN A 94 -11.25 -1.42 -3.43
N ALA A 95 -10.45 -0.37 -3.52
CA ALA A 95 -10.42 0.51 -4.69
C ALA A 95 -9.93 -0.24 -5.94
N PHE A 96 -8.87 -1.04 -5.82
CA PHE A 96 -8.34 -1.89 -6.87
C PHE A 96 -9.39 -2.89 -7.38
N ALA A 97 -10.05 -3.61 -6.47
CA ALA A 97 -11.10 -4.57 -6.83
C ALA A 97 -12.26 -3.89 -7.59
N ARG A 98 -12.63 -2.67 -7.20
CA ARG A 98 -13.66 -1.88 -7.88
C ARG A 98 -13.23 -1.47 -9.30
N VAL A 99 -12.01 -0.99 -9.48
CA VAL A 99 -11.47 -0.63 -10.80
C VAL A 99 -11.47 -1.86 -11.71
N GLU A 100 -10.97 -2.99 -11.21
CA GLU A 100 -10.89 -4.22 -11.98
C GLU A 100 -12.29 -4.75 -12.37
N GLY A 101 -13.25 -4.71 -11.44
CA GLY A 101 -14.64 -5.07 -11.73
C GLY A 101 -15.27 -4.18 -12.82
N LEU A 102 -15.03 -2.86 -12.77
CA LEU A 102 -15.54 -1.93 -13.78
C LEU A 102 -14.87 -2.13 -15.14
N ARG A 103 -13.57 -2.40 -15.19
CA ARG A 103 -12.85 -2.70 -16.44
C ARG A 103 -13.42 -3.94 -17.12
N LYS A 104 -13.64 -5.01 -16.36
CA LYS A 104 -14.27 -6.24 -16.88
C LYS A 104 -15.68 -5.99 -17.42
N LEU A 105 -16.48 -5.18 -16.71
CA LEU A 105 -17.82 -4.82 -17.16
C LEU A 105 -17.80 -4.02 -18.47
N VAL A 106 -16.90 -3.04 -18.57
CA VAL A 106 -16.72 -2.25 -19.81
C VAL A 106 -16.31 -3.16 -20.97
N GLN A 107 -15.34 -4.05 -20.75
CA GLN A 107 -14.90 -5.00 -21.78
C GLN A 107 -16.07 -5.87 -22.26
N ARG A 108 -16.88 -6.42 -21.33
CA ARG A 108 -18.04 -7.24 -21.69
C ARG A 108 -19.04 -6.49 -22.55
N TYR A 109 -19.35 -5.23 -22.23
CA TYR A 109 -20.26 -4.42 -23.05
C TYR A 109 -19.68 -4.10 -24.43
N GLN A 110 -18.37 -3.89 -24.55
CA GLN A 110 -17.73 -3.71 -25.85
C GLN A 110 -17.82 -4.98 -26.70
N ASP A 111 -17.61 -6.15 -26.10
CA ASP A 111 -17.69 -7.43 -26.79
C ASP A 111 -19.13 -7.75 -27.22
N GLU A 112 -20.12 -7.50 -26.35
CA GLU A 112 -21.55 -7.62 -26.68
C GLU A 112 -21.96 -6.69 -27.83
N ALA A 113 -21.48 -5.45 -27.83
CA ALA A 113 -21.76 -4.48 -28.89
C ALA A 113 -21.14 -4.89 -30.23
N ARG A 114 -19.90 -5.38 -30.24
CA ARG A 114 -19.25 -5.91 -31.45
C ARG A 114 -20.02 -7.11 -32.01
N ALA A 115 -20.35 -8.08 -31.16
CA ALA A 115 -21.11 -9.26 -31.59
C ALA A 115 -22.49 -8.93 -32.15
N LEU A 116 -23.15 -7.87 -31.64
CA LEU A 116 -24.42 -7.39 -32.20
C LEU A 116 -24.22 -6.75 -33.58
N GLU A 117 -23.16 -5.99 -33.78
CA GLU A 117 -22.85 -5.35 -35.06
C GLU A 117 -22.45 -6.39 -36.12
N ASP A 118 -21.58 -7.35 -35.77
CA ASP A 118 -21.19 -8.46 -36.64
C ASP A 118 -22.42 -9.24 -37.15
N LYS A 119 -23.40 -9.48 -36.26
CA LYS A 119 -24.67 -10.13 -36.62
C LYS A 119 -25.51 -9.29 -37.58
N ARG A 120 -25.49 -7.96 -37.44
CA ARG A 120 -26.22 -7.05 -38.35
C ARG A 120 -25.56 -7.02 -39.72
N GLU A 121 -24.23 -6.92 -39.77
CA GLU A 121 -23.46 -6.95 -41.02
C GLU A 121 -23.68 -8.27 -41.76
N GLN A 122 -23.59 -9.41 -41.06
CA GLN A 122 -23.84 -10.72 -41.66
C GLN A 122 -25.24 -10.82 -42.25
N LYS A 123 -26.27 -10.36 -41.51
CA LYS A 123 -27.65 -10.36 -42.02
C LYS A 123 -27.80 -9.50 -43.28
N LEU A 124 -27.15 -8.35 -43.33
CA LEU A 124 -27.22 -7.44 -44.48
C LEU A 124 -26.51 -8.03 -45.71
N LEU A 125 -25.38 -8.71 -45.51
CA LEU A 125 -24.69 -9.46 -46.56
C LEU A 125 -25.54 -10.62 -47.08
N ASP A 126 -26.18 -11.37 -46.19
CA ASP A 126 -27.07 -12.47 -46.57
C ASP A 126 -28.26 -11.96 -47.39
N GLU A 127 -28.90 -10.86 -46.97
CA GLU A 127 -30.01 -10.22 -47.71
C GLU A 127 -29.57 -9.72 -49.09
N LEU A 128 -28.37 -9.16 -49.23
CA LEU A 128 -27.81 -8.74 -50.52
C LEU A 128 -27.52 -9.96 -51.41
N SER A 129 -26.96 -11.03 -50.84
CA SER A 129 -26.64 -12.26 -51.58
C SER A 129 -27.89 -12.94 -52.16
N GLN A 130 -29.01 -12.90 -51.45
CA GLN A 130 -30.30 -13.45 -51.91
C GLN A 130 -30.94 -12.63 -53.04
N ARG A 131 -30.56 -11.35 -53.20
CA ARG A 131 -31.07 -10.46 -54.26
C ARG A 131 -30.26 -10.52 -55.55
N LEU A 132 -29.08 -11.14 -55.53
CA LEU A 132 -28.31 -11.39 -56.74
C LEU A 132 -29.02 -12.47 -57.58
N PRO A 133 -29.26 -12.25 -58.89
CA PRO A 133 -29.89 -13.25 -59.73
C PRO A 133 -29.04 -14.52 -59.73
N ARG A 134 -29.67 -15.67 -59.50
CA ARG A 134 -29.02 -16.97 -59.72
C ARG A 134 -28.59 -17.01 -61.17
N HIS A 135 -27.28 -16.97 -61.40
CA HIS A 135 -26.75 -17.23 -62.73
C HIS A 135 -26.89 -18.74 -62.95
N ASP A 136 -27.95 -19.14 -63.63
CA ASP A 136 -28.11 -20.52 -64.09
C ASP A 136 -26.95 -20.81 -65.06
N ALA A 137 -26.01 -21.62 -64.59
CA ALA A 137 -24.97 -22.19 -65.44
C ALA A 137 -25.63 -23.24 -66.34
N TYR A 138 -25.53 -23.00 -67.65
CA TYR A 138 -25.98 -23.87 -68.75
C TYR A 138 -25.39 -25.28 -68.69
#